data_AF-A0A2V3JJJ4-F1
#
_entry.id   AF-A0A2V3JJJ4-F1
#
_cell.length_a   1.000
_cell.length_b   1.000
_cell.length_c   1.000
_cell.angle_alpha   90.00
_cell.angle_beta   90.00
_cell.angle_gamma   90.00
#
_symmetry.space_group_name_H-M   'P 1'
#
loop_
_entity.id
_entity.type
_entity.pdbx_description
1 polymer ?
#
loop_
_entity_poly.entity_id
_entity_poly.type
_entity_poly.pdbx_seq_one_letter_code
_entity_poly.pdbx_strand_id
1 'polypeptide(L)' 'MKIPEVKRPPKEILAKVQSLKGKKGMIAAIEPDTGEWFLGKDVLEALKNGRKRYVNGIFYFVRVGYPSAHAQKGGVKQV' A
#
# COMPACT_ATOMS: atom_id res chain seq x y z
N MET A 1 -11.04 -19.93 -9.74
CA MET A 1 -11.05 -18.50 -9.35
C MET A 1 -10.14 -17.76 -10.34
N LYS A 2 -10.61 -16.74 -11.05
CA LYS A 2 -9.72 -15.92 -11.90
C LYS A 2 -8.97 -14.95 -11.00
N ILE A 3 -7.64 -15.07 -10.95
CA ILE A 3 -6.80 -14.10 -10.23
C ILE A 3 -6.84 -12.80 -11.05
N PRO A 4 -7.26 -11.67 -10.46
CA PRO A 4 -7.29 -10.41 -11.18
C PRO A 4 -5.87 -9.97 -11.55
N GLU A 5 -5.75 -9.26 -12.68
CA GLU A 5 -4.47 -8.77 -13.16
C GLU A 5 -3.86 -7.78 -12.14
N VAL A 6 -2.65 -8.09 -11.67
CA VAL A 6 -1.96 -7.26 -10.68
C VAL A 6 -1.31 -6.08 -11.41
N LYS A 7 -1.90 -4.90 -11.27
CA LYS A 7 -1.37 -3.67 -11.86
C LYS A 7 -0.42 -2.95 -10.90
N ARG A 8 0.70 -2.47 -11.44
CA ARG A 8 1.63 -1.59 -10.72
C ARG A 8 1.27 -0.13 -11.03
N PRO A 9 1.15 0.75 -10.01
CA PRO A 9 0.90 2.16 -10.24
C PRO A 9 2.03 2.83 -11.06
N PRO A 10 1.74 3.94 -11.75
CA PRO A 10 2.76 4.72 -12.46
C PRO A 10 3.93 5.13 -11.54
N LYS A 11 5.14 5.17 -12.10
CA LYS A 11 6.37 5.51 -11.33
C LYS A 11 6.26 6.87 -10.63
N GLU A 12 5.59 7.84 -11.25
CA GLU A 12 5.38 9.16 -10.69
C GLU A 12 4.53 9.15 -9.41
N ILE A 13 3.48 8.34 -9.38
CA ILE A 13 2.63 8.18 -8.19
C ILE A 13 3.44 7.52 -7.07
N LEU A 14 4.21 6.47 -7.40
CA LEU A 14 5.09 5.82 -6.43
C LEU A 14 6.12 6.80 -5.85
N ALA A 15 6.74 7.65 -6.68
CA ALA A 15 7.67 8.67 -6.23
C ALA A 15 7.00 9.70 -5.32
N LYS A 16 5.82 10.21 -5.71
CA LYS A 16 5.03 11.15 -4.89
C LYS A 16 4.70 10.57 -3.52
N VAL A 17 4.19 9.34 -3.47
CA VAL A 17 3.84 8.65 -2.22
C VAL A 17 5.09 8.42 -1.35
N GLN A 18 6.22 8.05 -1.94
CA GLN A 18 7.48 7.83 -1.21
C GLN A 18 8.05 9.13 -0.60
N SER A 19 7.79 10.28 -1.22
CA SER A 19 8.30 11.58 -0.78
C SER A 19 7.37 12.34 0.18
N LEU A 20 6.29 11.72 0.68
CA LEU A 20 5.36 12.36 1.61
C LEU A 20 6.02 12.70 2.97
N LYS A 21 6.32 14.00 3.17
CA LYS A 21 6.89 14.52 4.43
C LYS A 21 5.93 14.28 5.60
N GLY A 22 6.48 13.90 6.76
CA GLY A 22 5.70 13.65 7.98
C GLY A 22 4.86 12.37 7.97
N LYS A 23 4.93 11.55 6.90
CA LYS A 23 4.19 10.28 6.77
C LYS A 23 5.11 9.06 6.70
N LYS A 24 6.41 9.24 6.93
CA LYS A 24 7.40 8.15 6.90
C LYS A 24 6.97 7.00 7.81
N GLY A 25 7.02 5.78 7.28
CA GLY A 25 6.65 4.55 8.00
C GLY A 25 5.18 4.15 7.88
N MET A 26 4.29 5.04 7.44
CA MET A 26 2.90 4.70 7.14
C MET A 26 2.81 3.79 5.92
N ILE A 27 1.72 3.04 5.84
CA ILE A 27 1.34 2.26 4.66
C ILE A 27 0.43 3.09 3.77
N ALA A 28 0.69 3.08 2.47
CA ALA A 28 -0.20 3.60 1.45
C ALA A 28 -0.78 2.43 0.64
N ALA A 29 -2.11 2.36 0.56
CA ALA A 29 -2.86 1.54 -0.38
C ALA A 29 -3.13 2.38 -1.63
N ILE A 30 -2.53 2.02 -2.77
CA ILE A 30 -2.64 2.78 -4.02
C ILE A 30 -3.58 2.04 -4.96
N GLU A 31 -4.63 2.69 -5.44
CA GLU A 31 -5.47 2.16 -6.50
C GLU A 31 -4.74 2.40 -7.84
N PRO A 32 -4.34 1.35 -8.57
CA PRO A 32 -3.40 1.47 -9.68
C PRO A 32 -3.96 2.16 -10.93
N ASP A 33 -5.28 2.11 -11.15
CA ASP A 33 -5.89 2.69 -12.37
C ASP A 33 -6.09 4.21 -12.25
N THR A 34 -6.39 4.71 -11.06
CA THR A 34 -6.60 6.13 -10.78
C THR A 34 -5.36 6.82 -10.20
N GLY A 35 -4.46 6.04 -9.59
CA GLY A 35 -3.31 6.57 -8.86
C GLY A 35 -3.66 7.21 -7.52
N GLU A 36 -4.92 7.10 -7.05
CA GLU A 36 -5.30 7.55 -5.72
C GLU A 36 -4.68 6.67 -4.63
N TRP A 37 -4.35 7.26 -3.48
CA TRP A 37 -3.77 6.52 -2.36
C TRP A 37 -4.43 6.83 -1.03
N PHE A 38 -4.44 5.82 -0.16
CA PHE A 38 -5.05 5.87 1.16
C PHE A 38 -4.02 5.46 2.20
N LEU A 39 -3.79 6.33 3.19
CA LEU A 39 -2.81 6.09 4.24
C LEU A 39 -3.41 5.34 5.43
N GLY A 40 -2.58 4.56 6.11
CA GLY A 40 -2.86 3.92 7.39
C GLY A 40 -1.58 3.60 8.15
N LYS A 41 -1.67 3.36 9.46
CA LYS A 41 -0.51 2.95 10.28
C LYS A 41 -0.05 1.53 9.95
N ASP A 42 -0.93 0.72 9.38
CA ASP A 42 -0.71 -0.64 8.93
C ASP A 42 -1.53 -0.93 7.65
N VAL A 43 -1.37 -2.14 7.09
CA VAL A 43 -2.05 -2.55 5.86
C VAL A 43 -3.57 -2.60 6.03
N LEU A 44 -4.07 -3.03 7.19
CA LEU A 44 -5.51 -3.15 7.42
C LEU A 44 -6.17 -1.78 7.49
N GLU A 45 -5.55 -0.80 8.15
CA GLU A 45 -6.05 0.56 8.19
C GLU A 45 -6.03 1.20 6.79
N ALA A 46 -4.91 1.09 6.06
CA ALA A 46 -4.80 1.62 4.69
C ALA A 46 -5.85 0.99 3.76
N LEU A 47 -6.04 -0.34 3.85
CA LEU A 47 -7.07 -1.07 3.10
C LEU A 47 -8.48 -0.62 3.48
N LYS A 48 -8.80 -0.50 4.78
CA LYS A 48 -10.11 -0.03 5.22
C LYS A 48 -10.41 1.37 4.70
N ASN A 49 -9.42 2.25 4.70
CA ASN A 49 -9.56 3.60 4.16
C ASN A 49 -9.78 3.59 2.65
N GLY A 50 -9.05 2.77 1.89
CA GLY A 50 -9.27 2.59 0.45
C GLY A 50 -10.64 1.98 0.14
N ARG A 51 -11.08 0.97 0.90
CA ARG A 51 -12.37 0.29 0.68
C ARG A 51 -13.59 1.17 0.92
N LYS A 52 -13.47 2.27 1.69
CA LYS A 52 -14.54 3.27 1.80
C LYS A 52 -14.85 3.92 0.45
N ARG A 53 -13.86 4.03 -0.45
CA ARG A 53 -14.01 4.63 -1.78
C ARG A 53 -14.10 3.59 -2.90
N TYR A 54 -13.30 2.53 -2.81
CA TYR A 54 -13.25 1.44 -3.79
C TYR A 54 -13.56 0.11 -3.10
N VAL A 55 -14.86 -0.20 -2.97
CA VAL A 55 -15.36 -1.37 -2.21
C VAL A 55 -14.68 -2.68 -2.62
N ASN A 56 -14.49 -2.87 -3.92
CA ASN A 56 -13.84 -4.05 -4.51
C ASN A 56 -12.47 -3.71 -5.13
N GLY A 57 -11.87 -2.59 -4.74
CA GLY A 57 -10.59 -2.13 -5.28
C GLY A 57 -9.45 -3.09 -4.95
N ILE A 58 -8.55 -3.28 -5.93
CA ILE A 58 -7.30 -4.01 -5.76
C ILE A 58 -6.21 -2.97 -5.59
N PHE A 59 -5.51 -3.01 -4.47
CA PHE A 59 -4.55 -1.98 -4.10
C PHE A 59 -3.12 -2.50 -4.17
N TYR A 60 -2.22 -1.62 -4.63
CA TYR A 60 -0.78 -1.79 -4.51
C TYR A 60 -0.28 -1.14 -3.23
N PHE A 61 0.36 -1.91 -2.35
CA PHE A 61 0.80 -1.43 -1.04
C PHE A 61 2.27 -1.03 -1.04
N VAL A 62 2.56 0.15 -0.48
CA VAL A 62 3.93 0.61 -0.21
C VAL A 62 4.04 1.17 1.20
N ARG A 63 5.25 1.16 1.76
CA ARG A 63 5.57 1.86 3.01
C ARG A 63 6.30 3.16 2.66
N VAL A 64 5.75 4.28 3.11
CA VAL A 64 6.26 5.62 2.79
C VAL A 64 7.68 5.79 3.36
N GLY A 65 8.63 6.14 2.49
CA GLY A 65 10.03 6.37 2.84
C GLY A 65 10.85 5.09 3.03
N TYR A 66 10.37 3.94 2.55
CA TYR A 66 11.07 2.65 2.63
C TYR A 66 11.01 1.90 1.28
N PRO A 67 12.05 1.10 0.95
CA PRO A 67 12.10 0.35 -0.31
C PRO A 67 11.12 -0.83 -0.37
N SER A 68 10.61 -1.31 0.77
CA SER A 68 9.66 -2.41 0.86
C SER A 68 8.50 -2.11 1.81
N ALA A 69 7.31 -2.64 1.49
CA ALA A 69 6.13 -2.52 2.35
C ALA A 69 6.27 -3.33 3.65
N HIS A 70 6.84 -4.53 3.51
CA HIS A 70 7.10 -5.48 4.58
C HIS A 70 8.58 -5.88 4.57
N ALA A 71 9.17 -5.94 5.76
CA ALA A 71 10.47 -6.55 5.99
C ALA A 71 10.39 -7.31 7.32
N GLN A 72 10.70 -8.60 7.29
CA GLN A 72 10.74 -9.43 8.49
C GLN A 72 12.20 -9.84 8.74
N LYS A 73 12.71 -9.59 9.95
CA LYS A 73 14.10 -9.94 10.35
C LYS A 73 14.19 -11.21 11.21
N GLY A 74 13.11 -11.98 11.36
CA GLY A 74 13.06 -13.15 12.24
C GLY A 74 12.13 -14.26 11.72
N GLY A 75 12.07 -15.39 12.43
CA GLY A 75 11.17 -16.51 12.12
C GLY A 75 9.84 -16.43 12.89
N VAL A 76 8.85 -17.19 12.45
CA VAL A 76 7.64 -17.47 13.25
C VAL A 76 8.10 -18.30 14.45
N LYS A 77 8.03 -17.76 15.67
CA LYS A 77 8.10 -18.62 16.86
C LYS A 77 6.81 -19.42 16.87
N GLN A 78 6.90 -20.73 16.62
CA GLN A 78 5.80 -21.63 16.92
C GLN A 78 5.55 -21.52 18.42
N VAL A 79 4.34 -21.07 18.77
CA VAL A 79 3.80 -21.10 20.13
C VAL A 79 3.03 -22.38 20.32
#